data_AF-A0A660UUN3-F1
#
_entry.id   AF-A0A660UUN3-F1
#
_cell.length_a   1.000
_cell.length_b   1.000
_cell.length_c   1.000
_cell.angle_alpha   90.00
_cell.angle_beta   90.00
_cell.angle_gamma   90.00
#
_symmetry.space_group_name_H-M   'P 1'
#
loop_
_entity.id
_entity.type
_entity.pdbx_description
1 polymer ?
#
loop_
_entity_poly.entity_id
_entity_poly.type
_entity_poly.pdbx_seq_one_letter_code
_entity_poly.pdbx_strand_id
1 'polypeptide(L)'
;MCEKKIESVVKSFTSIYAVVIALAISEAFMQFVLGPDAGGIQWARLPSLCSLLLLVVAFYHGMLRHSCEFYGPTPSHHHYGMWLLVDCLAFTVEAALFFTLARSLPVTLWKQFNWTVVALLCFDVLWGSLIWKFNGPTKAETKTLNAISLWVIVNLCTIPFLTAVLLAFPNSPWWGVSFAAFVVLARTVADYWAAWSFYFPDASCKANSTETQPRHP
;
A
#
# COMPACT_ATOMS: atom_id res chain seq x y z
N MET A 1 -4.30 -29.58 10.08
CA MET A 1 -3.87 -29.81 8.67
C MET A 1 -4.35 -28.70 7.71
N CYS A 2 -5.55 -28.14 7.88
CA CYS A 2 -6.06 -27.03 7.06
C CYS A 2 -5.28 -25.71 7.25
N GLU A 3 -4.93 -25.38 8.48
CA GLU A 3 -4.18 -24.17 8.87
C GLU A 3 -2.85 -24.00 8.11
N LYS A 4 -2.03 -25.06 8.04
CA LYS A 4 -0.77 -25.07 7.28
C LYS A 4 -0.97 -24.81 5.78
N LYS A 5 -2.12 -25.20 5.20
CA LYS A 5 -2.42 -24.95 3.79
C LYS A 5 -2.74 -23.47 3.56
N ILE A 6 -3.53 -22.87 4.45
CA ILE A 6 -3.90 -21.46 4.41
C ILE A 6 -2.65 -20.57 4.48
N GLU A 7 -1.79 -20.81 5.47
CA GLU A 7 -0.54 -20.06 5.64
C GLU A 7 0.34 -20.14 4.38
N SER A 8 0.44 -21.33 3.77
CA SER A 8 1.20 -21.53 2.54
C SER A 8 0.64 -20.73 1.36
N VAL A 9 -0.69 -20.60 1.25
CA VAL A 9 -1.33 -19.83 0.17
C VAL A 9 -1.09 -18.34 0.38
N VAL A 10 -1.30 -17.82 1.60
CA VAL A 10 -1.03 -16.41 1.93
C VAL A 10 0.43 -16.06 1.67
N LYS A 11 1.37 -16.91 2.11
CA LYS A 11 2.79 -16.72 1.87
C LYS A 11 3.15 -16.72 0.38
N SER A 12 2.56 -17.63 -0.40
CA SER A 12 2.74 -17.66 -1.86
C SER A 12 2.24 -16.36 -2.49
N PHE A 13 1.05 -15.92 -2.10
CA PHE A 13 0.45 -14.68 -2.57
C PHE A 13 1.31 -13.44 -2.24
N THR A 14 1.73 -13.30 -0.99
CA THR A 14 2.64 -12.24 -0.56
C THR A 14 3.96 -12.25 -1.36
N SER A 15 4.49 -13.44 -1.66
CA SER A 15 5.72 -13.59 -2.45
C SER A 15 5.52 -13.13 -3.90
N ILE A 16 4.40 -13.50 -4.52
CA ILE A 16 4.04 -13.06 -5.88
C ILE A 16 3.91 -11.53 -5.92
N TYR A 17 3.18 -10.94 -4.97
CA TYR A 17 3.06 -9.48 -4.92
C TYR A 17 4.41 -8.79 -4.73
N ALA A 18 5.28 -9.32 -3.85
CA ALA A 18 6.62 -8.79 -3.66
C ALA A 18 7.44 -8.80 -4.96
N VAL A 19 7.32 -9.85 -5.78
CA VAL A 19 7.96 -9.93 -7.11
C VAL A 19 7.41 -8.85 -8.05
N VAL A 20 6.09 -8.65 -8.12
CA VAL A 20 5.52 -7.63 -9.00
C VAL A 20 5.92 -6.21 -8.57
N ILE A 21 5.94 -5.94 -7.26
CA ILE A 21 6.45 -4.67 -6.72
C ILE A 21 7.94 -4.49 -7.04
N ALA A 22 8.76 -5.53 -6.91
CA ALA A 22 10.18 -5.47 -7.27
C ALA A 22 10.37 -5.16 -8.77
N LEU A 23 9.53 -5.70 -9.65
CA LEU A 23 9.53 -5.37 -11.08
C LEU A 23 9.16 -3.91 -11.33
N ALA A 24 8.13 -3.39 -10.66
CA ALA A 24 7.74 -1.98 -10.76
C ALA A 24 8.86 -1.03 -10.27
N ILE A 25 9.51 -1.36 -9.16
CA ILE A 25 10.68 -0.62 -8.66
C ILE A 25 11.82 -0.68 -9.68
N SER A 26 12.10 -1.86 -10.24
CA SER A 26 13.16 -2.04 -11.24
C SER A 26 12.90 -1.20 -12.49
N GLU A 27 11.66 -1.19 -13.00
CA GLU A 27 11.27 -0.32 -14.10
C GLU A 27 11.41 1.16 -13.74
N ALA A 28 11.05 1.57 -12.52
CA ALA A 28 11.22 2.96 -12.07
C ALA A 28 12.70 3.38 -12.07
N PHE A 29 13.60 2.51 -11.60
CA PHE A 29 15.04 2.79 -11.67
C PHE A 29 15.59 2.74 -13.09
N MET A 30 15.11 1.84 -13.95
CA MET A 30 15.45 1.86 -15.37
C MET A 30 15.03 3.18 -16.01
N GLN A 31 13.82 3.67 -15.75
CA GLN A 31 13.39 5.00 -16.19
C GLN A 31 14.25 6.11 -15.58
N PHE A 32 14.72 5.96 -14.34
CA PHE A 32 15.57 6.97 -13.72
C PHE A 32 16.97 7.08 -14.35
N VAL A 33 17.52 5.97 -14.86
CA VAL A 33 18.89 5.91 -15.42
C VAL A 33 18.91 5.99 -16.95
N LEU A 34 17.92 5.43 -17.63
CA LEU A 34 17.85 5.37 -19.10
C LEU A 34 16.91 6.46 -19.60
N GLY A 35 17.48 7.60 -19.98
CA GLY A 35 16.78 8.67 -20.69
C GLY A 35 16.80 8.46 -22.21
N PRO A 36 15.80 8.96 -22.95
CA PRO A 36 15.79 8.89 -24.42
C PRO A 36 16.93 9.69 -25.08
N ASP A 37 17.45 10.73 -24.41
CA ASP A 37 18.31 11.72 -25.07
C ASP A 37 19.82 11.57 -24.80
N ALA A 38 20.24 10.79 -23.79
CA ALA A 38 21.64 10.37 -23.58
C ALA A 38 21.72 9.51 -22.32
N GLY A 39 22.61 8.51 -22.32
CA GLY A 39 22.89 7.69 -21.14
C GLY A 39 23.34 8.54 -19.96
N GLY A 40 22.65 8.43 -18.82
CA GLY A 40 22.96 9.20 -17.61
C GLY A 40 21.77 9.38 -16.68
N ILE A 41 22.07 9.63 -15.41
CA ILE A 41 21.07 9.79 -14.33
C ILE A 41 20.15 10.98 -14.60
N GLN A 42 18.84 10.73 -14.62
CA GLN A 42 17.80 11.71 -14.91
C GLN A 42 17.29 12.38 -13.63
N TRP A 43 18.08 13.29 -13.04
CA TRP A 43 17.78 13.94 -11.76
C TRP A 43 16.42 14.63 -11.69
N ALA A 44 15.90 15.13 -12.82
CA ALA A 44 14.58 15.75 -12.88
C ALA A 44 13.44 14.77 -12.54
N ARG A 45 13.67 13.45 -12.65
CA ARG A 45 12.70 12.39 -12.30
C ARG A 45 12.75 12.01 -10.81
N LEU A 46 13.73 12.54 -10.05
CA LEU A 46 13.95 12.17 -8.65
C LEU A 46 12.71 12.37 -7.77
N PRO A 47 11.97 13.49 -7.83
CA PRO A 47 10.80 13.66 -6.98
C PRO A 47 9.67 12.64 -7.25
N SER A 48 9.45 12.29 -8.53
CA SER A 48 8.50 11.24 -8.92
C SER A 48 8.96 9.86 -8.43
N LEU A 49 10.25 9.55 -8.56
CA LEU A 49 10.84 8.31 -8.05
C LEU A 49 10.66 8.20 -6.53
N CYS A 50 11.00 9.26 -5.78
CA CYS A 50 10.82 9.29 -4.33
C CYS A 50 9.35 9.10 -3.94
N SER A 51 8.43 9.74 -4.66
CA SER A 51 6.99 9.57 -4.43
C SER A 51 6.54 8.13 -4.65
N LEU A 52 7.00 7.50 -5.73
CA LEU A 52 6.72 6.10 -6.01
C LEU A 52 7.25 5.19 -4.90
N LEU A 53 8.50 5.37 -4.46
CA LEU A 53 9.10 4.55 -3.41
C LEU A 53 8.35 4.71 -2.07
N LEU A 54 7.96 5.94 -1.71
CA LEU A 54 7.17 6.20 -0.50
C LEU A 54 5.81 5.52 -0.53
N LEU A 55 5.12 5.54 -1.68
CA LEU A 55 3.85 4.84 -1.87
C LEU A 55 4.05 3.33 -1.80
N VAL A 56 5.02 2.79 -2.53
CA VAL A 56 5.31 1.35 -2.53
C VAL A 56 5.59 0.83 -1.13
N VAL A 57 6.40 1.53 -0.34
CA VAL A 57 6.72 1.13 1.04
C VAL A 57 5.48 1.11 1.92
N ALA A 58 4.65 2.17 1.86
CA ALA A 58 3.44 2.26 2.68
C ALA A 58 2.41 1.17 2.30
N PHE A 59 2.14 1.00 1.00
CA PHE A 59 1.20 -0.01 0.50
C PHE A 59 1.68 -1.43 0.76
N TYR A 60 2.93 -1.75 0.45
CA TYR A 60 3.49 -3.09 0.69
C TYR A 60 3.44 -3.45 2.18
N HIS A 61 3.81 -2.51 3.07
CA HIS A 61 3.75 -2.75 4.50
C HIS A 61 2.30 -2.90 5.01
N GLY A 62 1.37 -2.07 4.51
CA GLY A 62 -0.06 -2.17 4.82
C GLY A 62 -0.64 -3.52 4.40
N MET A 63 -0.35 -3.95 3.18
CA MET A 63 -0.76 -5.24 2.62
C MET A 63 -0.23 -6.42 3.45
N LEU A 64 1.06 -6.40 3.82
CA LEU A 64 1.67 -7.44 4.66
C LEU A 64 0.96 -7.52 6.01
N ARG A 65 0.73 -6.38 6.66
CA ARG A 65 0.08 -6.33 7.97
C ARG A 65 -1.36 -6.79 7.90
N HIS A 66 -2.11 -6.31 6.91
CA HIS A 66 -3.47 -6.78 6.65
C HIS A 66 -3.52 -8.30 6.45
N SER A 67 -2.64 -8.83 5.60
CA SER A 67 -2.58 -10.27 5.34
C SER A 67 -2.27 -11.09 6.60
N CYS A 68 -1.35 -10.61 7.44
CA CYS A 68 -1.01 -11.28 8.70
C CYS A 68 -2.13 -11.24 9.73
N GLU A 69 -2.82 -10.10 9.88
CA GLU A 69 -3.90 -9.96 10.87
C GLU A 69 -5.19 -10.65 10.42
N PHE A 70 -5.55 -10.49 9.15
CA PHE A 70 -6.82 -10.98 8.60
C PHE A 70 -6.79 -12.48 8.27
N TYR A 71 -5.64 -12.99 7.79
CA TYR A 71 -5.46 -14.40 7.42
C TYR A 71 -4.58 -15.19 8.39
N GLY A 72 -4.45 -14.70 9.63
CA GLY A 72 -3.69 -15.35 10.70
C GLY A 72 -4.22 -16.72 11.14
N PRO A 73 -3.65 -17.31 12.21
CA PRO A 73 -3.81 -18.72 12.59
C PRO A 73 -5.25 -19.17 12.89
N THR A 74 -6.15 -18.24 13.19
CA THR A 74 -7.55 -18.53 13.53
C THR A 74 -8.48 -17.94 12.47
N PRO A 75 -8.72 -18.65 11.35
CA PRO A 75 -9.68 -18.21 10.35
C PRO A 75 -11.09 -18.22 10.97
N SER A 76 -11.62 -17.03 11.27
CA SER A 76 -12.95 -16.86 11.88
C SER A 76 -14.08 -16.82 10.84
N HIS A 77 -13.76 -16.56 9.57
CA HIS A 77 -14.77 -16.24 8.55
C HIS A 77 -15.22 -17.44 7.72
N HIS A 78 -16.55 -17.56 7.58
CA HIS A 78 -17.22 -18.60 6.78
C HIS A 78 -16.91 -18.52 5.26
N HIS A 79 -16.32 -17.42 4.79
CA HIS A 79 -16.00 -17.15 3.39
C HIS A 79 -14.53 -16.77 3.14
N TYR A 80 -13.61 -17.36 3.88
CA TYR A 80 -12.16 -17.12 3.79
C TYR A 80 -11.63 -17.08 2.33
N GLY A 81 -11.95 -18.10 1.52
CA GLY A 81 -11.41 -18.21 0.17
C GLY A 81 -11.90 -17.13 -0.79
N MET A 82 -13.12 -16.62 -0.59
CA MET A 82 -13.67 -15.55 -1.40
C MET A 82 -12.96 -14.22 -1.11
N TRP A 83 -12.76 -13.88 0.17
CA TRP A 83 -12.04 -12.67 0.57
C TRP A 83 -10.60 -12.69 0.09
N LEU A 84 -9.92 -13.83 0.19
CA LEU A 84 -8.57 -13.98 -0.32
C LEU A 84 -8.48 -13.74 -1.83
N LEU A 85 -9.49 -14.17 -2.60
CA LEU A 85 -9.56 -13.90 -4.03
C LEU A 85 -9.80 -12.42 -4.34
N VAL A 86 -10.65 -11.74 -3.54
CA VAL A 86 -10.90 -10.30 -3.67
C VAL A 86 -9.62 -9.50 -3.41
N ASP A 87 -8.88 -9.81 -2.34
CA ASP A 87 -7.61 -9.16 -2.05
C ASP A 87 -6.55 -9.45 -3.11
N CYS A 88 -6.54 -10.68 -3.64
CA CYS A 88 -5.67 -11.05 -4.75
C CYS A 88 -5.93 -10.19 -5.99
N LEU A 89 -7.19 -10.01 -6.35
CA LEU A 89 -7.57 -9.14 -7.45
C LEU A 89 -7.21 -7.68 -7.16
N ALA A 90 -7.49 -7.20 -5.96
CA ALA A 90 -7.21 -5.83 -5.55
C ALA A 90 -5.71 -5.50 -5.65
N PHE A 91 -4.86 -6.32 -5.03
CA PHE A 91 -3.42 -6.11 -5.05
C PHE A 91 -2.82 -6.32 -6.45
N THR A 92 -3.44 -7.14 -7.30
CA THR A 92 -3.04 -7.23 -8.72
C THR A 92 -3.29 -5.91 -9.45
N VAL A 93 -4.44 -5.27 -9.22
CA VAL A 93 -4.76 -3.96 -9.80
C VAL A 93 -3.81 -2.88 -9.28
N GLU A 94 -3.54 -2.85 -7.97
CA GLU A 94 -2.56 -1.93 -7.37
C GLU A 94 -1.17 -2.11 -7.99
N ALA A 95 -0.72 -3.35 -8.17
CA ALA A 95 0.58 -3.63 -8.74
C ALA A 95 0.68 -3.17 -10.22
N ALA A 96 -0.40 -3.30 -10.99
CA ALA A 96 -0.50 -2.73 -12.34
C ALA A 96 -0.46 -1.19 -12.33
N LEU A 97 -1.08 -0.56 -11.34
CA LEU A 97 -1.01 0.90 -11.15
C LEU A 97 0.41 1.35 -10.76
N PHE A 98 1.12 0.61 -9.90
CA PHE A 98 2.52 0.87 -9.59
C PHE A 98 3.43 0.77 -10.82
N PHE A 99 3.20 -0.23 -11.68
CA PHE A 99 3.92 -0.32 -12.94
C PHE A 99 3.60 0.88 -13.86
N THR A 100 2.35 1.32 -13.91
CA THR A 100 1.94 2.51 -14.66
C THR A 100 2.60 3.79 -14.12
N LEU A 101 2.72 3.91 -12.78
CA LEU A 101 3.47 4.98 -12.13
C LEU A 101 4.94 4.95 -12.54
N ALA A 102 5.57 3.77 -12.50
CA ALA A 102 6.96 3.59 -12.91
C ALA A 102 7.21 4.09 -14.34
N ARG A 103 6.30 3.76 -15.28
CA ARG A 103 6.36 4.21 -16.67
C ARG A 103 6.10 5.71 -16.86
N SER A 104 5.45 6.35 -15.90
CA SER A 104 5.09 7.78 -15.93
C SER A 104 6.09 8.67 -15.18
N LEU A 105 7.27 8.14 -14.78
CA LEU A 105 8.33 8.92 -14.13
C LEU A 105 8.82 10.17 -14.88
N PRO A 106 8.90 10.21 -16.22
CA PRO A 106 9.37 11.39 -16.95
C PRO A 106 8.58 12.65 -16.59
N VAL A 107 9.27 13.79 -16.47
CA VAL A 107 8.65 15.08 -16.11
C VAL A 107 7.58 15.52 -17.11
N THR A 108 7.70 15.12 -18.38
CA THR A 108 6.68 15.38 -19.41
C THR A 108 5.37 14.65 -19.15
N LEU A 109 5.40 13.52 -18.42
CA LEU A 109 4.25 12.69 -18.08
C LEU A 109 3.76 12.93 -16.65
N TRP A 110 4.16 14.03 -16.01
CA TRP A 110 3.84 14.29 -14.60
C TRP A 110 2.34 14.28 -14.28
N LYS A 111 1.48 14.75 -15.20
CA LYS A 111 0.02 14.71 -15.01
C LYS A 111 -0.48 13.27 -14.98
N GLN A 112 0.03 12.43 -15.88
CA GLN A 112 -0.32 11.02 -15.92
C GLN A 112 0.12 10.33 -14.64
N PHE A 113 1.36 10.57 -14.19
CA PHE A 113 1.86 10.06 -12.90
C PHE A 113 0.91 10.42 -11.76
N ASN A 114 0.56 11.70 -11.62
CA ASN A 114 -0.31 12.17 -10.54
C ASN A 114 -1.74 11.65 -10.62
N TRP A 115 -2.32 11.57 -11.82
CA TRP A 115 -3.62 10.92 -12.01
C TRP A 115 -3.59 9.44 -11.67
N THR A 116 -2.49 8.74 -11.96
CA THR A 116 -2.31 7.35 -11.53
C THR A 116 -2.18 7.24 -10.02
N VAL A 117 -1.52 8.18 -9.33
CA VAL A 117 -1.51 8.22 -7.85
C VAL A 117 -2.93 8.42 -7.31
N VAL A 118 -3.68 9.36 -7.87
CA VAL A 118 -5.09 9.57 -7.48
C VAL A 118 -5.93 8.31 -7.71
N ALA A 119 -5.77 7.65 -8.87
CA ALA A 119 -6.45 6.40 -9.17
C ALA A 119 -6.10 5.28 -8.17
N LEU A 120 -4.82 5.15 -7.81
CA LEU A 120 -4.34 4.22 -6.80
C LEU A 120 -5.00 4.48 -5.43
N LEU A 121 -5.03 5.74 -4.98
CA LEU A 121 -5.67 6.10 -3.70
C LEU A 121 -7.19 5.90 -3.73
N CYS A 122 -7.86 6.21 -4.85
CA CYS A 122 -9.28 5.93 -5.01
C CYS A 122 -9.58 4.43 -4.94
N PHE A 123 -8.76 3.62 -5.61
CA PHE A 123 -8.90 2.17 -5.59
C PHE A 123 -8.73 1.62 -4.17
N ASP A 124 -7.71 2.09 -3.46
CA ASP A 124 -7.46 1.73 -2.07
C ASP A 124 -8.61 2.12 -1.14
N VAL A 125 -9.15 3.34 -1.26
CA VAL A 125 -10.32 3.78 -0.50
C VAL A 125 -11.52 2.87 -0.77
N LEU A 126 -11.76 2.49 -2.03
CA LEU A 126 -12.85 1.57 -2.38
C LEU A 126 -12.65 0.19 -1.77
N TRP A 127 -11.45 -0.37 -1.87
CA TRP A 127 -11.11 -1.66 -1.27
C TRP A 127 -11.23 -1.61 0.25
N GLY A 128 -10.61 -0.63 0.93
CA GLY A 128 -10.67 -0.49 2.38
C GLY A 128 -12.10 -0.27 2.89
N SER A 129 -12.92 0.48 2.16
CA SER A 129 -14.35 0.65 2.48
C SER A 129 -15.14 -0.64 2.31
N LEU A 130 -14.80 -1.46 1.32
CA LEU A 130 -15.38 -2.79 1.11
C LEU A 130 -15.08 -3.70 2.30
N ILE A 131 -13.80 -3.80 2.68
CA ILE A 131 -13.35 -4.59 3.82
C ILE A 131 -14.03 -4.12 5.11
N TRP A 132 -14.11 -2.81 5.35
CA TRP A 132 -14.77 -2.23 6.52
C TRP A 132 -16.28 -2.55 6.59
N LYS A 133 -16.98 -2.51 5.44
CA LYS A 133 -18.42 -2.77 5.39
C LYS A 133 -18.79 -4.23 5.62
N PHE A 134 -17.99 -5.15 5.08
CA PHE A 134 -18.35 -6.56 5.04
C PHE A 134 -17.74 -7.41 6.15
N ASN A 135 -16.65 -6.96 6.77
CA ASN A 135 -16.09 -7.59 7.96
C ASN A 135 -16.65 -6.90 9.20
N GLY A 136 -17.86 -7.30 9.59
CA GLY A 136 -18.56 -6.76 10.76
C GLY A 136 -17.75 -6.95 12.05
N PRO A 137 -17.95 -6.10 13.07
CA PRO A 137 -17.05 -6.04 14.21
C PRO A 137 -17.13 -7.29 15.10
N THR A 138 -16.20 -8.23 14.94
CA THR A 138 -15.82 -9.09 16.07
C THR A 138 -14.81 -8.36 16.97
N LYS A 139 -14.71 -8.73 18.26
CA LYS A 139 -13.85 -8.02 19.23
C LYS A 139 -12.37 -8.03 18.87
N ALA A 140 -11.88 -9.10 18.22
CA ALA A 140 -10.51 -9.18 17.74
C ALA A 140 -10.30 -8.33 16.47
N GLU A 141 -11.31 -8.25 15.60
CA GLU A 141 -11.29 -7.47 14.36
C GLU A 141 -11.39 -5.95 14.60
N THR A 142 -11.85 -5.50 15.77
CA THR A 142 -12.07 -4.08 16.05
C THR A 142 -10.77 -3.26 15.94
N LYS A 143 -9.62 -3.80 16.34
CA LYS A 143 -8.33 -3.10 16.24
C LYS A 143 -7.88 -2.93 14.79
N THR A 144 -8.01 -3.99 13.99
CA THR A 144 -7.68 -3.99 12.55
C THR A 144 -8.62 -3.06 11.79
N LEU A 145 -9.92 -3.09 12.07
CA LEU A 145 -10.92 -2.21 11.46
C LEU A 145 -10.64 -0.73 11.76
N ASN A 146 -10.19 -0.41 12.98
CA ASN A 146 -9.78 0.96 13.31
C ASN A 146 -8.57 1.40 12.48
N ALA A 147 -7.55 0.54 12.32
CA ALA A 147 -6.39 0.85 11.48
C ALA A 147 -6.78 1.05 10.01
N ILE A 148 -7.63 0.19 9.46
CA ILE A 148 -8.15 0.31 8.09
C ILE A 148 -8.95 1.62 7.93
N SER A 149 -9.76 1.99 8.91
CA SER A 149 -10.52 3.25 8.85
C SER A 149 -9.62 4.48 8.80
N LEU A 150 -8.53 4.49 9.58
CA LEU A 150 -7.55 5.58 9.56
C LEU A 150 -6.82 5.65 8.21
N TRP A 151 -6.44 4.50 7.65
CA TRP A 151 -5.83 4.40 6.33
C TRP A 151 -6.74 4.97 5.23
N VAL A 152 -8.02 4.58 5.23
CA VAL A 152 -9.04 5.10 4.31
C VAL A 152 -9.20 6.62 4.47
N ILE A 153 -9.26 7.13 5.71
CA ILE A 153 -9.38 8.58 5.97
C ILE A 153 -8.16 9.34 5.41
N VAL A 154 -6.94 8.84 5.66
CA VAL A 154 -5.71 9.47 5.16
C VAL A 154 -5.71 9.53 3.64
N ASN A 155 -6.10 8.46 2.96
CA ASN A 155 -6.19 8.43 1.50
C ASN A 155 -7.29 9.35 0.96
N LEU A 156 -8.47 9.33 1.59
CA LEU A 156 -9.60 10.18 1.24
C LEU A 156 -9.25 11.67 1.37
N CYS A 157 -8.49 12.06 2.40
CA CYS A 157 -7.99 13.41 2.55
C CYS A 157 -6.90 13.76 1.52
N THR A 158 -6.05 12.80 1.15
CA THR A 158 -4.93 13.05 0.21
C THR A 158 -5.40 13.29 -1.22
N ILE A 159 -6.44 12.59 -1.68
CA ILE A 159 -7.01 12.73 -3.02
C ILE A 159 -7.30 14.19 -3.40
N PRO A 160 -8.12 14.97 -2.65
CA PRO A 160 -8.42 16.35 -3.01
C PRO A 160 -7.18 17.26 -2.99
N PHE A 161 -6.18 17.01 -2.13
CA PHE A 161 -4.93 17.76 -2.17
C PHE A 161 -4.14 17.51 -3.46
N LEU A 162 -4.02 16.25 -3.89
CA LEU A 162 -3.36 15.93 -5.17
C LEU A 162 -4.12 16.48 -6.37
N THR A 163 -5.46 16.39 -6.35
CA THR A 163 -6.30 17.01 -7.39
C THR A 163 -6.13 18.53 -7.41
N ALA A 164 -6.06 19.19 -6.25
CA ALA A 164 -5.80 20.62 -6.18
C ALA A 164 -4.43 20.99 -6.77
N VAL A 165 -3.38 20.21 -6.52
CA VAL A 165 -2.05 20.41 -7.15
C VAL A 165 -2.14 20.30 -8.67
N LEU A 166 -2.83 19.29 -9.20
CA LEU A 166 -3.03 19.11 -10.64
C LEU A 166 -3.74 20.31 -11.29
N LEU A 167 -4.72 20.89 -10.60
CA LEU A 167 -5.49 22.05 -11.08
C LEU A 167 -4.75 23.37 -10.91
N ALA A 168 -3.94 23.53 -9.87
CA ALA A 168 -3.20 24.76 -9.56
C ALA A 168 -1.97 24.95 -10.46
N PHE A 169 -1.35 23.87 -10.95
CA PHE A 169 -0.11 23.91 -11.75
C PHE A 169 -0.29 23.35 -13.17
N PRO A 170 -1.28 23.79 -13.97
CA PRO A 170 -1.63 23.13 -15.23
C PRO A 170 -0.49 23.14 -16.26
N ASN A 171 0.38 24.17 -16.22
CA ASN A 171 1.46 24.37 -17.18
C ASN A 171 2.85 24.36 -16.54
N SER A 172 2.97 23.99 -15.25
CA SER A 172 4.25 24.03 -14.53
C SER A 172 4.63 22.64 -14.02
N PRO A 173 5.32 21.82 -14.84
CA PRO A 173 5.63 20.45 -14.49
C PRO A 173 6.55 20.36 -13.27
N TRP A 174 7.53 21.24 -13.16
CA TRP A 174 8.48 21.24 -12.03
C TRP A 174 7.80 21.50 -10.69
N TRP A 175 6.95 22.53 -10.60
CA TRP A 175 6.20 22.84 -9.39
C TRP A 175 5.13 21.78 -9.11
N GLY A 176 4.40 21.34 -10.15
CA GLY A 176 3.36 20.30 -10.01
C GLY A 176 3.91 19.00 -9.44
N VAL A 177 5.03 18.50 -9.98
CA VAL A 177 5.69 17.29 -9.45
C VAL A 177 6.19 17.50 -8.02
N SER A 178 6.83 18.64 -7.73
CA SER A 178 7.43 18.90 -6.41
C SER A 178 6.38 18.99 -5.31
N PHE A 179 5.27 19.71 -5.55
CA PHE A 179 4.17 19.80 -4.60
C PHE A 179 3.45 18.47 -4.44
N ALA A 180 3.26 17.71 -5.52
CA ALA A 180 2.70 16.36 -5.42
C ALA A 180 3.59 15.43 -4.58
N ALA A 181 4.90 15.46 -4.78
CA ALA A 181 5.85 14.69 -3.99
C ALA A 181 5.80 15.05 -2.51
N PHE A 182 5.66 16.34 -2.19
CA PHE A 182 5.44 16.82 -0.83
C PHE A 182 4.13 16.28 -0.23
N VAL A 183 3.02 16.31 -0.98
CA VAL A 183 1.74 15.75 -0.53
C VAL A 183 1.85 14.25 -0.27
N VAL A 184 2.52 13.50 -1.15
CA VAL A 184 2.77 12.05 -0.95
C VAL A 184 3.62 11.80 0.30
N LEU A 185 4.67 12.58 0.51
CA LEU A 185 5.49 12.49 1.73
C LEU A 185 4.66 12.76 2.99
N ALA A 186 3.89 13.86 3.01
CA ALA A 186 3.04 14.21 4.13
C ALA A 186 2.00 13.12 4.42
N ARG A 187 1.38 12.56 3.37
CA ARG A 187 0.49 11.41 3.45
C ARG A 187 1.17 10.21 4.10
N THR A 188 2.37 9.83 3.64
CA THR A 188 3.08 8.67 4.19
C THR A 188 3.45 8.88 5.66
N VAL A 189 3.88 10.09 6.05
CA VAL A 189 4.13 10.40 7.46
C VAL A 189 2.84 10.30 8.28
N ALA A 190 1.74 10.87 7.79
CA ALA A 190 0.44 10.83 8.48
C ALA A 190 -0.07 9.39 8.64
N ASP A 191 0.10 8.55 7.62
CA ASP A 191 -0.27 7.13 7.61
C ASP A 191 0.47 6.36 8.72
N TYR A 192 1.80 6.46 8.76
CA TYR A 192 2.61 5.81 9.79
C TYR A 192 2.36 6.36 11.19
N TRP A 193 2.12 7.66 11.32
CA TRP A 193 1.81 8.28 12.60
C TRP A 193 0.46 7.82 13.14
N ALA A 194 -0.59 7.83 12.31
CA ALA A 194 -1.95 7.46 12.71
C ALA A 194 -2.08 5.95 12.99
N ALA A 195 -1.42 5.11 12.20
CA ALA A 195 -1.49 3.65 12.30
C ALA A 195 -0.23 3.04 12.97
N TRP A 196 0.48 3.79 13.82
CA TRP A 196 1.74 3.35 14.43
C TRP A 196 1.64 1.97 15.09
N SER A 197 0.62 1.75 15.91
CA SER A 197 0.42 0.49 16.64
C SER A 197 0.07 -0.72 15.76
N PHE A 198 -0.37 -0.47 14.53
CA PHE A 198 -0.66 -1.49 13.52
C PHE A 198 0.62 -1.88 12.77
N TYR A 199 1.41 -0.88 12.36
CA TYR A 199 2.70 -1.10 11.71
C TYR A 199 3.77 -1.65 12.67
N PHE A 200 3.75 -1.23 13.94
CA PHE A 200 4.72 -1.58 14.97
C PHE A 200 4.01 -2.02 16.26
N PRO A 201 3.48 -3.25 16.30
CA PRO A 201 2.81 -3.77 17.49
C PRO A 201 3.82 -4.02 18.62
N ASP A 202 3.43 -3.69 19.85
CA ASP A 202 4.27 -3.87 21.04
C ASP A 202 4.64 -5.35 21.25
N ALA A 203 5.93 -5.61 21.52
CA ALA A 203 6.46 -6.95 21.76
C ALA A 203 5.84 -7.65 22.99
N SER A 204 5.31 -6.86 23.93
CA SER A 204 4.63 -7.32 25.15
C SER A 204 3.38 -8.17 24.87
N CYS A 205 2.78 -8.07 23.67
CA CYS A 205 1.58 -8.83 23.32
C CYS A 205 1.84 -10.34 23.08
N LYS A 206 3.10 -10.77 22.87
CA LYS A 206 3.46 -12.19 22.68
C LYS A 206 3.83 -12.92 23.98
N ALA A 207 4.17 -12.19 25.05
CA ALA A 207 4.58 -12.81 26.31
C ALA A 207 3.41 -13.51 27.01
N ASN A 208 2.22 -12.91 26.98
CA ASN A 208 1.06 -13.40 27.72
C ASN A 208 0.36 -14.62 27.10
N SER A 209 0.65 -14.97 25.84
CA SER A 209 0.08 -16.16 25.19
C SER A 209 0.93 -17.43 25.36
N THR A 210 2.16 -17.30 25.86
CA THR A 210 3.07 -18.44 26.03
C THR A 210 3.10 -18.98 27.47
N GLU A 211 2.56 -18.23 28.44
CA GLU A 211 2.64 -18.57 29.87
C GLU A 211 1.48 -19.43 30.39
N THR A 212 0.46 -19.69 29.56
CA THR A 212 -0.73 -20.49 29.92
C THR A 212 -0.78 -21.88 29.27
N GLN A 213 0.36 -22.46 28.89
CA GLN A 213 0.42 -23.90 28.65
C GLN A 213 0.78 -24.61 29.97
N PRO A 214 -0.17 -25.33 30.63
CA PRO A 214 0.17 -26.13 31.78
C PRO A 214 1.19 -27.19 31.34
N ARG A 215 2.36 -27.18 31.97
CA ARG A 215 3.31 -28.30 31.86
C ARG A 215 2.61 -29.52 32.44
N HIS A 216 2.11 -30.40 31.58
CA HIS A 216 1.71 -31.72 32.03
C HIS A 216 2.98 -32.49 32.44
N PRO A 217 3.01 -33.04 33.67
CA PRO A 217 4.11 -33.86 34.17
C PRO A 217 4.21 -35.21 33.45
#